data_AF-A0A1G2UQF5-F1
#
_entry.id   AF-A0A1G2UQF5-F1
#
_cell.length_a   1.000
_cell.length_b   1.000
_cell.length_c   1.000
_cell.angle_alpha   90.00
_cell.angle_beta   90.00
_cell.angle_gamma   90.00
#
_symmetry.space_group_name_H-M   'P 1'
#
loop_
_entity.id
_entity.type
_entity.pdbx_description
1 polymer ?
#
loop_
_entity_poly.entity_id
_entity_poly.type
_entity_poly.pdbx_seq_one_letter_code
_entity_poly.pdbx_strand_id
1 'polypeptide(L)'
;MYLTMRNKIMFGVYLMYLIRKLKSPFFAESFIFAIIGMVLFYFVSVPSVLANMRASKSFYTYFMEAFVNADFLVQSILVLALITALFFVRNITVHAILKTRLV
;
A
#
# COMPACT_ATOMS: atom_id res chain seq x y z
N MET A 1 8.98 -5.86 35.23
CA MET A 1 7.58 -6.16 34.88
C MET A 1 7.48 -7.66 34.60
N TYR A 2 7.07 -8.48 35.57
CA TYR A 2 7.01 -9.94 35.41
C TYR A 2 5.82 -10.30 34.53
N LEU A 3 6.07 -10.86 33.34
CA LEU A 3 5.03 -11.47 32.53
C LEU A 3 4.49 -12.70 33.28
N THR A 4 3.34 -12.53 33.93
CA THR A 4 2.58 -13.64 34.52
C THR A 4 2.31 -14.71 33.46
N MET A 5 2.31 -15.98 33.86
CA MET A 5 2.13 -17.14 32.96
C MET A 5 0.90 -17.01 32.04
N ARG A 6 -0.17 -16.39 32.56
CA ARG A 6 -1.38 -16.00 31.82
C ARG A 6 -1.11 -15.10 30.61
N ASN A 7 -0.19 -14.14 30.72
CA ASN A 7 0.16 -13.23 29.61
C ASN A 7 0.94 -13.96 28.52
N LYS A 8 1.80 -14.93 28.86
CA LYS A 8 2.49 -15.77 27.86
C LYS A 8 1.51 -16.63 27.07
N ILE A 9 0.53 -17.23 27.76
CA ILE A 9 -0.50 -18.05 27.12
C ILE A 9 -1.39 -17.19 26.22
N MET A 10 -1.87 -16.04 26.72
CA MET A 10 -2.67 -15.11 25.90
C MET A 10 -1.90 -14.59 24.68
N PHE A 11 -0.61 -14.27 24.83
CA PHE A 11 0.23 -13.87 23.70
C PHE A 11 0.32 -14.97 22.65
N GLY A 12 0.52 -16.23 23.05
CA GLY A 12 0.55 -17.36 22.12
C GLY A 12 -0.76 -17.56 21.35
N VAL A 13 -1.90 -17.40 22.03
CA VAL A 13 -3.23 -17.49 21.40
C VAL A 13 -3.44 -16.34 20.41
N TYR A 14 -3.11 -15.11 20.80
CA TYR A 14 -3.20 -13.96 19.90
C TYR A 14 -2.25 -14.06 18.72
N LEU A 15 -1.04 -14.58 18.92
CA LEU A 15 -0.07 -14.82 17.86
C LEU A 15 -0.60 -15.87 16.87
N MET A 16 -1.14 -16.99 17.35
CA MET A 16 -1.77 -17.99 16.46
C MET A 16 -2.98 -17.44 15.72
N TYR A 17 -3.81 -16.64 16.39
CA TYR A 17 -4.95 -15.98 15.76
C TYR A 17 -4.49 -14.99 14.68
N LEU A 18 -3.44 -14.21 14.96
CA LEU A 18 -2.81 -13.31 14.01
C LEU A 18 -2.24 -14.07 12.80
N ILE A 19 -1.50 -15.16 13.01
CA ILE A 19 -0.96 -16.02 11.93
C ILE A 19 -2.09 -16.61 11.08
N ARG A 20 -3.19 -17.07 11.69
CA ARG A 20 -4.36 -17.56 10.95
C ARG A 20 -5.05 -16.45 10.16
N LYS A 21 -5.09 -15.23 10.68
CA LYS A 21 -5.71 -14.08 10.02
C LYS A 21 -4.83 -13.51 8.90
N LEU A 22 -3.50 -13.58 9.06
CA LEU A 22 -2.49 -13.27 8.04
C LEU A 22 -2.51 -14.23 6.84
N LYS A 23 -3.01 -15.46 7.01
CA LYS A 23 -3.28 -16.37 5.88
C LYS A 23 -4.40 -15.89 4.95
N SER A 24 -5.18 -14.87 5.33
CA SER A 24 -6.13 -14.29 4.38
C SER A 24 -5.36 -13.52 3.29
N PRO A 25 -5.65 -13.75 2.00
CA PRO A 25 -4.94 -13.11 0.89
C PRO A 25 -4.97 -11.58 0.99
N PHE A 26 -6.03 -11.04 1.60
CA PHE A 26 -6.20 -9.61 1.83
C PHE A 26 -5.08 -8.95 2.67
N PHE A 27 -4.64 -9.61 3.74
CA PHE A 27 -3.58 -9.06 4.61
C PHE A 27 -2.22 -9.09 3.91
N ALA A 28 -1.93 -10.16 3.16
CA ALA A 28 -0.70 -10.27 2.39
C ALA A 28 -0.65 -9.22 1.27
N GLU A 29 -1.74 -9.04 0.51
CA GLU A 29 -1.83 -8.03 -0.54
C GLU A 29 -1.71 -6.61 0.01
N SER A 30 -2.38 -6.31 1.12
CA SER A 30 -2.31 -4.98 1.76
C SER A 30 -0.90 -4.67 2.26
N PHE A 31 -0.19 -5.68 2.79
CA PHE A 31 1.18 -5.54 3.27
C PHE A 31 2.16 -5.30 2.12
N ILE A 32 2.04 -6.07 1.02
CA ILE A 32 2.83 -5.86 -0.19
C ILE A 32 2.57 -4.47 -0.77
N PHE A 33 1.31 -4.05 -0.83
CA PHE A 33 0.93 -2.72 -1.32
C PHE A 33 1.51 -1.60 -0.46
N ALA A 34 1.50 -1.76 0.87
CA ALA A 34 2.12 -0.81 1.80
C ALA A 34 3.64 -0.71 1.61
N ILE A 35 4.33 -1.83 1.41
CA ILE A 35 5.77 -1.86 1.12
C ILE A 35 6.07 -1.14 -0.19
N ILE A 36 5.34 -1.46 -1.27
CA ILE A 36 5.49 -0.81 -2.57
C ILE A 36 5.26 0.69 -2.44
N GLY A 37 4.19 1.10 -1.74
CA GLY A 37 3.89 2.51 -1.48
C GLY A 37 5.01 3.22 -0.73
N MET A 38 5.61 2.59 0.28
CA MET A 38 6.72 3.16 1.05
C MET A 38 7.99 3.30 0.20
N VAL A 39 8.31 2.29 -0.62
CA VAL A 39 9.44 2.34 -1.56
C VAL A 39 9.24 3.48 -2.56
N LEU A 40 8.05 3.58 -3.17
CA LEU A 40 7.72 4.68 -4.09
C LEU A 40 7.81 6.05 -3.41
N PHE A 41 7.35 6.15 -2.16
CA PHE A 41 7.40 7.40 -1.41
C PHE A 41 8.83 7.90 -1.22
N TYR A 42 9.76 6.99 -0.94
CA TYR A 42 11.18 7.29 -0.79
C TYR A 42 11.85 7.58 -2.14
N PHE A 43 11.67 6.71 -3.15
CA PHE A 43 12.35 6.82 -4.44
C PHE A 43 11.87 8.02 -5.27
N VAL A 44 10.57 8.32 -5.23
CA VAL A 44 9.98 9.43 -5.99
C VAL A 44 10.19 10.77 -5.25
N SER A 45 10.79 10.77 -4.06
CA SER A 45 10.92 11.97 -3.21
C SER A 45 9.59 12.72 -3.10
N VAL A 46 8.51 11.99 -2.79
CA VAL A 46 7.14 12.54 -2.75
C VAL A 46 7.04 13.87 -1.97
N PRO A 47 7.76 14.08 -0.83
CA PRO A 47 7.74 15.37 -0.15
C PRO A 47 8.25 16.55 -1.00
N SER A 48 9.28 16.36 -1.83
CA SER A 48 9.81 17.42 -2.69
C SER A 48 8.87 17.70 -3.87
N VAL A 49 8.29 16.64 -4.45
CA VAL A 49 7.26 16.75 -5.49
C VAL A 49 6.04 17.50 -4.96
N LEU A 50 5.57 17.18 -3.74
CA LEU A 50 4.43 17.86 -3.11
C LEU A 50 4.74 19.32 -2.75
N ALA A 51 5.94 19.62 -2.26
CA ALA A 51 6.37 20.99 -1.97
C ALA A 51 6.42 21.85 -3.25
N ASN A 52 6.98 21.30 -4.33
CA ASN A 52 7.06 21.96 -5.63
C ASN A 52 5.68 22.06 -6.32
N MET A 53 4.83 21.04 -6.16
CA MET A 53 3.44 21.07 -6.63
C MET A 53 2.64 22.17 -5.94
N ARG A 54 2.83 22.37 -4.62
CA ARG A 54 2.15 23.44 -3.88
C ARG A 54 2.60 24.83 -4.31
N ALA A 55 3.85 24.95 -4.76
CA ALA A 55 4.38 26.19 -5.34
C ALA A 55 3.91 26.41 -6.80
N SER A 56 3.47 25.36 -7.50
CA SER A 56 2.91 25.45 -8.85
C SER A 56 1.49 26.02 -8.83
N LYS A 57 1.19 26.91 -9.80
CA LYS A 57 -0.16 27.45 -10.02
C LYS A 57 -1.15 26.40 -10.54
N SER A 58 -0.67 25.30 -11.11
CA SER A 58 -1.49 24.24 -11.68
C SER A 58 -0.87 22.86 -11.42
N PHE A 59 -1.62 22.02 -10.72
CA PHE A 59 -1.23 20.66 -10.37
C PHE A 59 -1.01 19.81 -11.61
N TYR A 60 -1.92 19.91 -12.58
CA TYR A 60 -1.91 19.08 -13.78
C TYR A 60 -0.68 19.34 -14.65
N THR A 61 -0.36 20.61 -14.92
CA THR A 61 0.79 20.95 -15.76
C THR A 61 2.11 20.57 -15.10
N TYR A 62 2.24 20.82 -13.80
CA TYR A 62 3.44 20.40 -13.07
C TYR A 62 3.62 18.88 -13.06
N PHE A 63 2.53 18.12 -12.84
CA PHE A 63 2.59 16.67 -12.88
C PHE A 63 3.01 16.16 -14.25
N MET A 64 2.42 16.70 -15.33
CA MET A 64 2.75 16.29 -16.70
C MET A 64 4.19 16.65 -17.06
N GLU A 65 4.67 17.83 -16.68
CA GLU A 65 6.07 18.22 -16.88
C GLU A 65 7.03 17.32 -16.09
N ALA A 66 6.74 17.06 -14.82
CA ALA A 66 7.55 16.19 -13.99
C ALA A 66 7.55 14.74 -14.50
N PHE A 67 6.42 14.25 -15.02
CA PHE A 67 6.31 12.92 -15.58
C PHE A 67 7.06 12.79 -16.91
N VAL A 68 6.87 13.73 -17.84
CA VAL A 68 7.51 13.71 -19.17
C VAL A 68 9.02 13.85 -19.06
N ASN A 69 9.50 14.68 -18.12
CA ASN A 69 10.93 14.89 -17.89
C ASN A 69 11.56 13.87 -16.92
N ALA A 70 10.78 12.94 -16.36
CA ALA A 70 11.32 11.89 -15.51
C ALA A 70 12.06 10.83 -16.35
N ASP A 71 13.07 10.20 -15.75
CA ASP A 71 13.76 9.07 -16.35
C ASP A 71 12.78 7.94 -16.70
N PHE A 72 13.06 7.22 -17.78
CA PHE A 72 12.26 6.07 -18.24
C PHE A 72 12.01 5.03 -17.14
N LEU A 73 12.99 4.83 -16.26
CA LEU A 73 12.88 3.96 -15.09
C LEU A 73 11.79 4.46 -14.12
N VAL A 74 11.75 5.76 -13.84
CA VAL A 74 10.74 6.35 -12.93
C VAL A 74 9.34 6.29 -13.56
N GLN A 75 9.23 6.59 -14.86
CA GLN A 75 7.98 6.48 -15.60
C GLN A 75 7.42 5.05 -15.58
N SER A 76 8.25 4.05 -15.89
CA SER A 76 7.84 2.64 -15.88
C SER A 76 7.44 2.16 -14.50
N ILE A 77 8.16 2.55 -13.44
CA ILE A 77 7.77 2.25 -12.06
C ILE A 77 6.42 2.88 -11.70
N LEU A 78 6.17 4.15 -12.07
CA LEU A 78 4.89 4.81 -11.82
C LEU A 78 3.72 4.13 -12.53
N VAL A 79 3.91 3.70 -13.78
CA VAL A 79 2.90 2.95 -14.53
C VAL A 79 2.62 1.59 -13.88
N LEU A 80 3.67 0.86 -13.49
CA LEU A 80 3.52 -0.42 -12.78
C LEU A 80 2.82 -0.25 -11.42
N ALA A 81 3.12 0.82 -10.70
CA ALA A 81 2.46 1.18 -9.45
C ALA A 81 0.97 1.46 -9.66
N LEU A 82 0.60 2.18 -10.73
CA LEU A 82 -0.79 2.43 -11.08
C LEU A 82 -1.53 1.12 -11.43
N ILE A 83 -0.91 0.26 -12.23
CA ILE A 83 -1.49 -1.03 -12.61
C ILE A 83 -1.71 -1.91 -11.36
N THR A 84 -0.71 -2.02 -10.49
CA THR A 84 -0.84 -2.78 -9.24
C THR A 84 -1.91 -2.20 -8.32
N ALA A 85 -2.04 -0.87 -8.23
CA ALA A 85 -3.13 -0.23 -7.48
C ALA A 85 -4.52 -0.58 -8.03
N LEU A 86 -4.69 -0.59 -9.36
CA LEU A 86 -5.95 -0.98 -10.00
C LEU A 86 -6.30 -2.45 -9.71
N PHE A 87 -5.31 -3.34 -9.81
CA PHE A 87 -5.50 -4.75 -9.47
C PHE A 87 -5.85 -4.94 -8.00
N PHE A 88 -5.19 -4.22 -7.10
CA PHE A 88 -5.48 -4.25 -5.66
C PHE A 88 -6.92 -3.81 -5.37
N VAL A 89 -7.34 -2.66 -5.92
CA VAL A 89 -8.72 -2.15 -5.77
C VAL A 89 -9.72 -3.17 -6.33
N ARG A 90 -9.49 -3.70 -7.53
CA ARG A 90 -10.33 -4.76 -8.11
C ARG A 90 -10.44 -5.96 -7.17
N ASN A 91 -9.33 -6.43 -6.62
CA ASN A 91 -9.31 -7.65 -5.80
C ASN A 91 -10.04 -7.45 -4.46
N ILE A 92 -9.87 -6.29 -3.83
CA ILE A 92 -10.65 -5.87 -2.66
C ILE A 92 -12.14 -5.83 -2.99
N THR A 93 -12.50 -5.22 -4.12
CA THR A 93 -13.90 -5.03 -4.51
C THR A 93 -14.57 -6.37 -4.77
N VAL A 94 -13.89 -7.29 -5.46
CA VAL A 94 -14.37 -8.67 -5.69
C VAL A 94 -14.51 -9.43 -4.38
N HIS A 95 -13.53 -9.34 -3.47
CA HIS A 95 -13.62 -9.98 -2.15
C HIS A 95 -14.78 -9.42 -1.32
N ALA A 96 -14.98 -8.10 -1.34
CA ALA A 96 -16.08 -7.45 -0.63
C ALA A 96 -17.44 -7.91 -1.19
N ILE A 97 -17.60 -7.95 -2.51
CA ILE A 97 -18.83 -8.40 -3.18
C ILE A 97 -19.13 -9.88 -2.87
N LEU A 98 -18.12 -10.75 -2.94
CA LEU A 98 -18.29 -12.18 -2.65
C LEU A 98 -18.68 -12.40 -1.20
N LYS A 99 -18.08 -11.67 -0.26
CA LYS A 99 -18.43 -11.73 1.16
C LYS A 99 -19.89 -11.30 1.42
N THR A 100 -20.40 -10.30 0.70
CA THR A 100 -21.81 -9.88 0.80
C THR A 100 -22.81 -10.81 0.13
N ARG A 101 -22.38 -11.68 -0.81
CA ARG A 101 -23.28 -12.64 -1.49
C ARG A 101 -23.35 -14.02 -0.84
N LEU A 102 -22.36 -14.36 0.00
CA LEU A 102 -22.24 -15.67 0.65
C LEU A 102 -22.63 -15.65 2.14
N VAL A 103 -23.09 -14.51 2.65
CA VAL A 103 -23.73 -14.32 3.97
C VAL A 103 -25.20 -14.03 3.72
#